data_AF-A0A2S6PRR2-F1
#
_entry.id   AF-A0A2S6PRR2-F1
#
_cell.length_a   1.000
_cell.length_b   1.000
_cell.length_c   1.000
_cell.angle_alpha   90.00
_cell.angle_beta   90.00
_cell.angle_gamma   90.00
#
_symmetry.space_group_name_H-M   'P 1'
#
loop_
_entity.id
_entity.type
_entity.pdbx_description
1 polymer ?
#
loop_
_entity_poly.entity_id
_entity_poly.type
_entity_poly.pdbx_seq_one_letter_code
_entity_poly.pdbx_strand_id
1 'polypeptide(L)' 'MTQVVTLSAPNAQDCVALAEIELCGELMIAAADALEDRLSPDRIDEVLNVRDVPSEPVPTIPRQCRHRG' A
#
# COMPACT_ATOMS: atom_id res chain seq x y z
N MET A 1 29.87 -8.68 2.25
CA MET A 1 29.65 -9.00 3.68
C MET A 1 28.15 -8.89 3.93
N THR A 2 27.47 -10.00 4.19
CA THR A 2 26.05 -10.01 4.54
C THR A 2 25.91 -9.81 6.04
N GLN A 3 25.31 -8.71 6.48
CA GLN A 3 24.91 -8.59 7.88
C GLN A 3 23.73 -9.53 8.12
N VAL A 4 23.87 -10.39 9.12
CA VAL A 4 22.75 -11.16 9.67
C VAL A 4 22.17 -10.35 10.80
N VAL A 5 20.95 -9.85 10.62
CA VAL A 5 20.20 -9.15 11.67
C VAL A 5 19.47 -10.20 12.50
N THR A 6 19.78 -10.29 13.80
CA THR A 6 19.05 -11.12 14.75
C THR A 6 17.90 -10.32 15.33
N LEU A 7 16.65 -10.74 15.07
CA LEU A 7 15.46 -10.15 15.69
C LEU A 7 15.19 -10.85 17.03
N SER A 8 14.84 -10.08 18.06
CA SER A 8 14.34 -10.62 19.32
C SER A 8 12.93 -11.18 19.15
N ALA A 9 12.47 -12.00 20.11
CA ALA A 9 11.10 -12.49 20.12
C ALA A 9 10.09 -11.32 20.15
N PRO A 10 9.00 -11.39 19.39
CA PRO A 10 7.98 -10.35 19.38
C PRO A 10 7.33 -10.22 20.75
N ASN A 11 7.15 -8.98 21.19
CA ASN A 11 6.42 -8.68 22.42
C ASN A 11 4.89 -8.67 22.14
N ALA A 12 4.08 -8.46 23.17
CA ALA A 12 2.62 -8.44 23.02
C ALA A 12 2.11 -7.40 22.00
N GLN A 13 2.75 -6.22 21.94
CA GLN A 13 2.41 -5.17 20.98
C GLN A 13 2.79 -5.59 19.55
N ASP A 14 3.93 -6.25 19.37
CA ASP A 14 4.33 -6.77 18.05
C ASP A 14 3.32 -7.82 17.55
N CYS A 15 2.84 -8.70 18.43
CA CYS A 15 1.81 -9.68 18.08
C CYS A 15 0.48 -9.02 17.67
N VAL A 16 0.07 -7.96 18.38
CA VAL A 16 -1.13 -7.18 18.05
C VAL A 16 -0.96 -6.49 16.69
N ALA A 17 0.18 -5.82 16.47
CA ALA A 17 0.48 -5.18 15.19
C ALA A 17 0.50 -6.17 14.02
N LEU A 18 1.07 -7.36 14.22
CA LEU A 18 1.04 -8.42 13.20
C LEU A 18 -0.38 -8.89 12.90
N ALA A 19 -1.23 -9.05 13.91
CA ALA A 19 -2.63 -9.42 13.71
C ALA A 19 -3.42 -8.32 12.98
N GLU A 20 -3.14 -7.04 13.26
CA GLU A 20 -3.73 -5.91 12.55
C GLU A 20 -3.29 -5.85 11.08
N ILE A 21 -2.01 -6.11 10.79
CA ILE A 21 -1.49 -6.17 9.43
C ILE A 21 -2.17 -7.29 8.63
N GLU A 22 -2.28 -8.48 9.22
CA GLU A 22 -2.97 -9.62 8.62
C GLU A 22 -4.42 -9.25 8.26
N LEU A 23 -5.16 -8.69 9.22
CA LEU A 23 -6.55 -8.26 9.01
C LEU A 23 -6.65 -7.16 7.93
N CYS A 24 -5.74 -6.19 7.94
CA CYS A 24 -5.72 -5.14 6.93
C CYS A 24 -5.48 -5.70 5.52
N GLY A 25 -4.58 -6.67 5.38
CA GLY A 25 -4.31 -7.34 4.11
C GLY A 25 -5.55 -8.03 3.56
N GLU A 26 -6.23 -8.81 4.39
CA GLU A 26 -7.47 -9.50 4.02
C GLU A 26 -8.56 -8.50 3.58
N LEU A 27 -8.73 -7.39 4.30
CA LEU A 27 -9.70 -6.34 3.95
C LEU A 27 -9.35 -5.63 2.64
N MET A 28 -8.06 -5.38 2.36
CA MET A 28 -7.62 -4.79 1.08
C MET A 28 -7.96 -5.69 -0.11
N ILE A 29 -7.76 -7.00 0.04
CA ILE A 29 -8.08 -7.98 -1.00
C ILE A 29 -9.59 -8.06 -1.20
N ALA A 30 -10.36 -8.19 -0.12
CA ALA A 30 -11.82 -8.22 -0.18
C ALA A 30 -12.39 -6.94 -0.83
N ALA A 31 -11.84 -5.78 -0.51
CA ALA A 31 -12.23 -4.51 -1.14
C ALA A 31 -11.83 -4.44 -2.62
N ALA A 32 -10.70 -5.01 -3.01
CA ALA A 32 -10.25 -5.05 -4.40
C ALA A 32 -11.06 -6.02 -5.28
N ASP A 33 -11.61 -7.09 -4.69
CA ASP A 33 -12.48 -8.07 -5.37
C ASP A 33 -13.97 -7.67 -5.32
N ALA A 34 -14.35 -6.74 -4.45
CA ALA A 34 -15.70 -6.22 -4.39
C ALA A 34 -16.12 -5.64 -5.76
N LEU A 35 -17.37 -5.86 -6.14
CA LEU A 35 -17.96 -5.42 -7.42
C LEU A 35 -18.15 -3.88 -7.51
N GLU A 36 -17.63 -3.13 -6.56
CA GLU A 36 -17.72 -1.68 -6.55
C GLU A 36 -16.74 -1.08 -7.56
N ASP A 37 -17.18 -0.02 -8.24
CA ASP A 37 -16.30 0.72 -9.12
C ASP A 37 -15.18 1.41 -8.32
N ARG A 38 -14.02 1.57 -8.96
CA ARG A 38 -12.95 2.39 -8.40
C ARG A 38 -13.48 3.79 -8.09
N LEU A 39 -13.05 4.36 -6.96
CA LEU A 39 -13.28 5.76 -6.64
C LEU A 39 -12.85 6.66 -7.83
N SER A 40 -13.61 7.73 -8.05
CA SER A 40 -13.22 8.73 -9.04
C SER A 40 -11.89 9.38 -8.66
N PRO A 41 -11.08 9.84 -9.63
CA PRO A 41 -9.81 10.53 -9.34
C PRO A 41 -9.98 11.69 -8.35
N ASP A 42 -11.03 12.49 -8.52
CA ASP A 42 -11.38 13.58 -7.61
C ASP A 42 -11.59 13.14 -6.16
N ARG A 43 -12.26 12.00 -5.97
CA ARG A 43 -12.52 11.45 -4.64
C ARG A 43 -11.26 10.83 -4.04
N ILE A 44 -10.40 10.25 -4.88
CA ILE A 44 -9.08 9.75 -4.48
C ILE A 44 -8.21 10.93 -3.99
N ASP A 45 -8.15 12.02 -4.74
CA ASP A 45 -7.36 13.21 -4.38
C ASP A 45 -7.87 13.86 -3.09
N GLU A 46 -9.18 13.85 -2.86
CA GLU A 46 -9.81 14.29 -1.60
C GLU A 46 -9.37 13.41 -0.41
N VAL A 47 -9.46 12.07 -0.56
CA VAL A 47 -9.06 11.12 0.49
C VAL A 47 -7.56 11.20 0.78
N LEU A 48 -6.74 11.36 -0.26
CA LEU A 48 -5.28 11.45 -0.15
C LEU A 48 -4.79 12.86 0.19
N ASN A 49 -5.68 13.85 0.28
CA ASN A 49 -5.34 15.26 0.51
C ASN A 49 -4.28 15.80 -0.48
N VAL A 50 -4.35 15.38 -1.76
CA VAL A 50 -3.35 15.72 -2.80
C VAL A 50 -3.60 17.09 -3.41
N ARG A 51 -4.81 17.64 -3.30
CA ARG A 51 -5.24 18.89 -3.96
C ARG A 51 -4.46 20.14 -3.54
N ASP A 52 -3.69 20.08 -2.46
CA ASP A 52 -2.96 21.22 -1.88
C ASP A 52 -1.43 21.17 -2.09
N VAL A 53 -0.91 20.14 -2.76
CA VAL A 53 0.53 20.04 -3.04
C VAL A 53 0.82 20.70 -4.38
N PRO A 54 1.70 21.72 -4.46
CA PRO A 54 2.19 22.22 -5.75
C PRO A 54 2.72 21.02 -6.52
N SER A 55 2.18 20.77 -7.71
CA SER A 55 2.55 19.63 -8.54
C SER A 55 4.00 19.75 -8.97
N GLU A 56 4.92 19.33 -8.10
CA GLU A 56 6.27 18.97 -8.47
C GLU A 56 6.18 17.79 -9.44
N PRO A 57 7.07 17.71 -10.44
CA PRO A 57 7.04 16.63 -11.42
C PRO A 57 7.22 15.29 -10.70
N VAL A 58 6.09 14.59 -10.49
CA VAL A 58 6.07 13.23 -9.92
C VAL A 58 6.98 12.37 -10.78
N PRO A 59 7.99 11.68 -10.21
CA PRO A 59 8.82 10.77 -10.98
C PRO A 59 7.90 9.74 -11.62
N THR A 60 7.76 9.84 -12.94
CA THR A 60 6.93 8.92 -13.72
C THR A 60 7.64 7.58 -13.67
N ILE A 61 7.18 6.67 -12.81
CA ILE A 61 7.68 5.30 -12.85
C ILE A 61 7.27 4.75 -14.22
N PRO A 62 8.24 4.36 -15.08
CA PRO A 62 7.92 3.79 -16.37
C PRO A 62 6.98 2.60 -16.15
N ARG A 63 5.77 2.67 -16.72
CA ARG A 63 4.89 1.49 -16.76
C ARG A 63 5.66 0.41 -17.49
N GLN A 64 6.06 -0.62 -16.75
CA GLN A 64 6.73 -1.80 -17.31
C GLN A 64 5.79 -2.34 -18.40
N CYS A 65 6.17 -2.18 -19.66
CA CYS A 65 5.44 -2.76 -20.77
C CYS A 65 5.25 -4.26 -20.50
N ARG A 66 4.03 -4.74 -20.76
CA ARG A 66 3.60 -6.13 -20.57
C ARG A 66 4.70 -7.11 -20.98
N HIS A 67 4.82 -8.14 -20.16
CA HIS A 67 5.72 -9.27 -20.31
C HIS A 67 5.85 -9.70 -21.78
N ARG A 68 7.10 -9.70 -22.21
CA ARG A 68 7.60 -10.20 -23.49
C ARG A 68 7.03 -11.61 -23.72
N GLY A 69 6.36 -11.79 -24.86
CA GLY A 69 5.94 -13.10 -25.37
C GLY A 69 7.12 -13.97 -25.78
#